data_AF-A0A0B8QCI4-F1
#
_entry.id   AF-A0A0B8QCI4-F1
#
_cell.length_a   1.000
_cell.length_b   1.000
_cell.length_c   1.000
_cell.angle_alpha   90.00
_cell.angle_beta   90.00
_cell.angle_gamma   90.00
#
_symmetry.space_group_name_H-M   'P 1'
#
loop_
_entity.id
_entity.type
_entity.pdbx_description
1 polymer ?
#
loop_
_entity_poly.entity_id
_entity_poly.type
_entity_poly.pdbx_seq_one_letter_code
_entity_poly.pdbx_strand_id
1 'polypeptide(L)'
;MPEELTSYLDSIRTLNQGEDLRYYPGSPRVARAQLRKQDRMVLTELHPSDFPLLEQEFHRDRQVRIYKEDGFKRLKASLPPQERRGLVLIDPPYELAKEYRDVVNAIAQSYKRWATGIYAIWYPVVNRYDIDDMLEGLEGLGIRKILQIELGVSPDTNERGMTHLG
;
A
#
# COMPACT_ATOMS: atom_id res chain seq x y z
N MET A 1 -10.82 -0.22 -23.20
CA MET A 1 -10.08 -0.05 -21.94
C MET A 1 -8.60 -0.20 -22.26
N PRO A 2 -7.72 0.62 -21.68
CA PRO A 2 -6.26 0.47 -21.83
C PRO A 2 -5.81 -0.93 -21.39
N GLU A 3 -4.80 -1.49 -22.07
CA GLU A 3 -4.30 -2.85 -21.83
C GLU A 3 -3.73 -2.98 -20.41
N GLU A 4 -3.10 -1.91 -19.92
CA GLU A 4 -2.43 -1.81 -18.62
C GLU A 4 -3.40 -2.05 -17.44
N LEU A 5 -4.69 -1.78 -17.63
CA LEU A 5 -5.72 -1.96 -16.59
C LEU A 5 -6.33 -3.36 -16.59
N THR A 6 -6.03 -4.20 -17.59
CA THR A 6 -6.72 -5.48 -17.80
C THR A 6 -6.58 -6.40 -16.58
N SER A 7 -5.34 -6.61 -16.11
CA SER A 7 -5.06 -7.47 -14.94
C SER A 7 -5.81 -7.02 -13.68
N TYR A 8 -5.88 -5.70 -13.46
CA TYR A 8 -6.61 -5.14 -12.34
C TYR A 8 -8.13 -5.32 -12.50
N LEU A 9 -8.70 -5.01 -13.67
CA LEU A 9 -10.13 -5.19 -13.93
C LEU A 9 -10.55 -6.66 -13.85
N ASP A 10 -9.69 -7.59 -14.26
CA ASP A 10 -9.95 -9.03 -14.16
C ASP A 10 -10.02 -9.49 -12.71
N SER A 11 -9.25 -8.88 -11.80
CA SER A 11 -9.36 -9.15 -10.36
C SER A 11 -10.73 -8.74 -9.79
N ILE A 12 -11.32 -7.64 -10.30
CA ILE A 12 -12.66 -7.18 -9.93
C ILE A 12 -13.72 -8.12 -10.51
N ARG A 13 -13.61 -8.48 -11.79
CA ARG A 13 -14.55 -9.40 -12.46
C ARG A 13 -14.58 -10.77 -11.81
N THR A 14 -13.42 -11.30 -11.44
CA THR A 14 -13.33 -12.60 -10.75
C THR A 14 -14.11 -12.61 -9.43
N LEU A 15 -14.18 -11.46 -8.75
CA LEU A 15 -14.90 -11.32 -7.50
C LEU A 15 -16.41 -11.15 -7.67
N ASN A 16 -16.86 -10.69 -8.84
CA ASN A 16 -18.25 -10.40 -9.11
C ASN A 16 -18.77 -11.33 -10.23
N GLN A 17 -19.44 -12.41 -9.84
CA GLN A 17 -20.11 -13.30 -10.78
C GLN A 17 -21.43 -12.66 -11.24
N GLY A 18 -21.39 -11.89 -12.32
CA GLY A 18 -22.56 -11.22 -12.91
C GLY A 18 -22.25 -9.82 -13.42
N GLU A 19 -23.29 -9.08 -13.78
CA GLU A 19 -23.17 -7.68 -14.26
C GLU A 19 -23.16 -6.65 -13.11
N ASP A 20 -23.57 -7.05 -11.91
CA ASP A 20 -23.61 -6.18 -10.73
C ASP A 20 -22.25 -6.07 -10.04
N LEU A 21 -21.80 -4.84 -9.76
CA LEU A 21 -20.66 -4.59 -8.88
C LEU A 21 -21.10 -4.63 -7.42
N ARG A 22 -20.89 -5.77 -6.75
CA ARG A 22 -21.24 -5.98 -5.32
C ARG A 22 -20.04 -5.95 -4.39
N TYR A 23 -18.88 -6.34 -4.89
CA TYR A 23 -17.67 -6.51 -4.12
C TYR A 23 -16.51 -5.80 -4.81
N TYR A 24 -15.71 -5.08 -4.04
CA TYR A 24 -14.51 -4.42 -4.54
C TYR A 24 -13.29 -5.04 -3.86
N PRO A 25 -12.30 -5.57 -4.62
CA PRO A 25 -11.14 -6.20 -4.03
C PRO A 25 -10.22 -5.15 -3.41
N GLY A 26 -9.93 -5.29 -2.11
CA GLY A 26 -8.83 -4.56 -1.49
C GLY A 26 -7.46 -4.99 -2.03
N SER A 27 -6.42 -4.22 -1.70
CA SER A 27 -5.03 -4.50 -2.14
C SER A 27 -4.55 -5.93 -1.85
N PRO A 28 -4.93 -6.63 -0.76
CA PRO A 28 -4.52 -8.02 -0.55
C PRO A 28 -5.06 -8.98 -1.61
N ARG A 29 -6.31 -8.81 -2.06
CA ARG A 29 -6.92 -9.66 -3.10
C ARG A 29 -6.33 -9.36 -4.47
N VAL A 30 -6.12 -8.07 -4.79
CA VAL A 30 -5.48 -7.66 -6.05
C VAL A 30 -4.06 -8.23 -6.13
N ALA A 31 -3.27 -8.07 -5.07
CA ALA A 31 -1.93 -8.65 -5.00
C ALA A 31 -1.98 -10.17 -5.15
N ARG A 32 -2.86 -10.84 -4.40
CA ARG A 32 -2.98 -12.30 -4.44
C ARG A 32 -3.28 -12.85 -5.83
N ALA A 33 -4.14 -12.19 -6.60
CA ALA A 33 -4.48 -12.58 -7.97
C ALA A 33 -3.27 -12.56 -8.92
N GLN A 34 -2.25 -11.76 -8.60
CA GLN A 34 -1.06 -11.57 -9.43
C GLN A 34 0.16 -12.37 -8.95
N LEU A 35 0.13 -12.91 -7.72
CA LEU A 35 1.22 -13.73 -7.19
C LEU A 35 1.30 -15.10 -7.88
N ARG A 36 2.53 -15.52 -8.19
CA ARG A 36 2.83 -16.85 -8.72
C ARG A 36 3.06 -17.84 -7.59
N LYS A 37 3.13 -19.13 -7.89
CA LYS A 37 3.27 -20.22 -6.91
C LYS A 37 4.52 -20.13 -6.01
N GLN A 38 5.56 -19.45 -6.47
CA GLN A 38 6.82 -19.28 -5.73
C GLN A 38 6.87 -18.00 -4.88
N ASP A 39 5.96 -17.07 -5.11
CA ASP A 39 5.97 -15.79 -4.40
C ASP A 39 5.37 -15.93 -2.99
N ARG A 40 5.57 -14.94 -2.13
CA ARG A 40 5.04 -14.91 -0.76
C ARG A 40 4.41 -13.55 -0.49
N MET A 41 3.38 -13.54 0.34
CA MET A 41 2.68 -12.33 0.77
C MET A 41 2.74 -12.21 2.29
N VAL A 42 3.08 -11.02 2.78
CA VAL A 42 3.00 -10.66 4.20
C VAL A 42 2.01 -9.52 4.32
N LEU A 43 1.01 -9.69 5.17
CA LEU A 43 -0.04 -8.72 5.43
C LEU A 43 -0.04 -8.36 6.91
N THR A 44 -0.36 -7.10 7.21
CA THR A 44 -0.54 -6.60 8.57
C THR A 44 -1.81 -5.80 8.65
N GLU A 45 -2.60 -6.06 9.68
CA GLU A 45 -3.81 -5.30 10.00
C GLU A 45 -3.90 -5.15 11.51
N LEU A 46 -4.05 -3.92 12.00
CA LEU A 46 -4.15 -3.62 13.43
C LEU A 46 -5.61 -3.57 13.90
N HIS A 47 -6.53 -3.21 13.01
CA HIS A 47 -7.93 -2.99 13.33
C HIS A 47 -8.60 -4.31 13.79
N PRO A 48 -9.24 -4.32 14.97
CA PRO A 48 -9.73 -5.56 15.57
C PRO A 48 -10.87 -6.22 14.81
N SER A 49 -11.63 -5.45 14.03
CA SER A 49 -12.75 -5.96 13.22
C SER A 49 -12.32 -6.45 11.84
N ASP A 50 -11.29 -5.85 11.25
CA ASP A 50 -10.86 -6.19 9.89
C ASP A 50 -9.84 -7.32 9.88
N PHE A 51 -9.00 -7.43 10.92
CA PHE A 51 -8.03 -8.51 11.02
C PHE A 51 -8.67 -9.92 10.90
N PRO A 52 -9.76 -10.25 11.62
CA PRO A 52 -10.42 -11.56 11.48
C PRO A 52 -10.96 -11.81 10.06
N LEU A 53 -11.47 -10.77 9.38
CA LEU A 53 -11.95 -10.88 8.00
C LEU A 53 -10.79 -11.17 7.04
N LEU A 54 -9.66 -10.48 7.23
CA LEU A 54 -8.45 -10.70 6.46
C LEU A 54 -7.85 -12.09 6.69
N GLU A 55 -7.85 -12.57 7.94
CA GLU A 55 -7.41 -13.92 8.29
C GLU A 55 -8.32 -14.97 7.64
N GLN A 56 -9.64 -14.81 7.75
CA GLN A 56 -10.61 -15.70 7.13
C GLN A 56 -10.45 -15.76 5.60
N GLU A 57 -10.16 -14.62 4.96
CA GLU A 57 -9.95 -14.53 3.52
C GLU A 57 -8.82 -15.45 3.04
N PHE A 58 -7.68 -15.47 3.75
CA PHE A 58 -6.48 -16.20 3.31
C PHE A 58 -6.12 -17.42 4.19
N HIS A 59 -7.01 -17.87 5.07
CA HIS A 59 -6.74 -18.94 6.06
C HIS A 59 -6.18 -20.26 5.47
N ARG A 60 -6.44 -20.56 4.19
CA ARG A 60 -5.94 -21.77 3.49
C ARG A 60 -4.75 -21.50 2.59
N ASP A 61 -4.32 -20.26 2.48
CA ASP A 61 -3.25 -19.88 1.56
C ASP A 61 -1.88 -19.95 2.24
N ARG A 62 -1.10 -20.98 1.89
CA ARG A 62 0.22 -21.20 2.47
C ARG A 62 1.27 -20.17 2.03
N GLN A 63 0.98 -19.37 1.00
CA GLN A 63 1.86 -18.29 0.54
C GLN A 63 1.66 -17.00 1.34
N VAL A 64 0.58 -16.91 2.13
CA VAL A 64 0.19 -15.70 2.84
C VAL A 64 0.47 -15.84 4.34
N ARG A 65 1.10 -14.82 4.92
CA ARG A 65 1.26 -14.67 6.37
C ARG A 65 0.60 -13.37 6.81
N ILE A 66 -0.24 -13.45 7.83
CA ILE A 66 -1.03 -12.32 8.33
C ILE A 66 -0.66 -12.09 9.78
N TYR A 67 -0.48 -10.83 10.15
CA TYR A 67 -0.09 -10.45 11.51
C TYR A 67 -0.94 -9.31 12.05
N LYS A 68 -1.43 -9.47 13.27
CA LYS A 68 -2.20 -8.45 13.98
C LYS A 68 -1.26 -7.48 14.70
N GLU A 69 -0.57 -6.67 13.94
CA GLU A 69 0.44 -5.74 14.46
C GLU A 69 0.57 -4.49 13.59
N ASP A 70 1.27 -3.50 14.14
CA ASP A 70 1.66 -2.28 13.45
C ASP A 70 2.53 -2.59 12.22
N GLY A 71 2.07 -2.15 11.05
CA GLY A 71 2.74 -2.37 9.78
C GLY A 71 4.17 -1.80 9.72
N PHE A 72 4.40 -0.60 10.27
CA PHE A 72 5.73 0.02 10.30
C PHE A 72 6.71 -0.79 11.17
N LYS A 73 6.24 -1.37 12.27
CA LYS A 73 7.06 -2.32 13.06
C LYS A 73 7.37 -3.58 12.26
N ARG A 74 6.37 -4.12 11.54
CA ARG A 74 6.55 -5.33 10.75
C ARG A 74 7.48 -5.17 9.57
N LEU A 75 7.51 -4.00 8.94
CA LEU A 75 8.45 -3.69 7.86
C LEU A 75 9.89 -3.95 8.27
N LYS A 76 10.29 -3.50 9.47
CA LYS A 76 11.66 -3.73 9.97
C LYS A 76 11.98 -5.21 10.17
N ALA A 77 10.99 -6.01 10.56
CA ALA A 77 11.13 -7.44 10.79
C ALA A 77 11.07 -8.26 9.49
N SER A 78 10.40 -7.75 8.46
CA SER A 78 10.20 -8.45 7.17
C SER A 78 11.32 -8.19 6.17
N LEU A 79 12.16 -7.18 6.41
CA LEU A 79 13.18 -6.72 5.47
C LEU A 79 14.61 -7.02 5.95
N PRO A 80 15.51 -7.50 5.05
CA PRO A 80 15.24 -7.85 3.65
C PRO A 80 14.50 -9.21 3.52
N PRO A 81 13.67 -9.40 2.47
CA PRO A 81 13.07 -10.70 2.19
C PRO A 81 14.13 -11.71 1.75
N GLN A 82 13.85 -13.01 1.96
CA GLN A 82 14.76 -14.11 1.57
C GLN A 82 15.01 -14.11 0.06
N GLU A 83 13.98 -13.76 -0.71
CA GLU A 83 13.94 -13.74 -2.16
C GLU A 83 14.72 -12.55 -2.74
N ARG A 84 15.10 -11.56 -1.90
CA ARG A 84 15.79 -10.30 -2.26
C ARG A 84 15.08 -9.50 -3.37
N ARG A 85 13.80 -9.79 -3.59
CA ARG A 85 12.90 -9.20 -4.59
C ARG A 85 11.51 -9.08 -3.98
N GLY A 86 10.76 -8.05 -4.37
CA GLY A 86 9.42 -7.82 -3.85
C GLY A 86 8.98 -6.38 -3.95
N LEU A 87 7.71 -6.19 -3.61
CA LEU A 87 7.01 -4.92 -3.53
C LEU A 87 6.56 -4.75 -2.08
N VAL A 88 6.75 -3.55 -1.54
CA VAL A 88 6.19 -3.12 -0.26
C VAL A 88 5.16 -2.05 -0.55
N LEU A 89 3.90 -2.32 -0.24
CA LEU A 89 2.83 -1.33 -0.26
C LEU A 89 2.68 -0.73 1.15
N ILE A 90 2.72 0.59 1.25
CA ILE A 90 2.52 1.35 2.49
C ILE A 90 1.29 2.23 2.26
N ASP A 91 0.22 1.91 2.97
CA ASP A 91 -1.11 2.50 2.80
C ASP A 91 -1.74 2.71 4.19
N PRO A 92 -1.25 3.67 4.98
CA PRO A 92 -1.82 3.97 6.29
C PRO A 92 -3.13 4.76 6.14
N PRO A 93 -3.98 4.83 7.18
CA PRO A 93 -5.27 5.51 7.08
C PRO A 93 -5.15 7.05 7.08
N TYR A 94 -4.00 7.61 7.49
CA TYR A 94 -3.75 9.06 7.61
C TYR A 94 -4.78 9.80 8.51
N GLU A 95 -5.25 9.13 9.56
CA GLU A 95 -6.08 9.72 10.61
C GLU A 95 -5.30 10.71 11.48
N LEU A 96 -3.98 10.56 11.55
CA LEU A 96 -3.11 11.38 12.39
C LEU A 96 -2.01 12.01 11.54
N ALA A 97 -1.79 13.32 11.67
CA ALA A 97 -0.75 14.05 10.93
C ALA A 97 0.66 13.46 11.11
N LYS A 98 0.93 12.77 12.22
CA LYS A 98 2.21 12.08 12.43
C LYS A 98 2.47 10.95 11.43
N GLU A 99 1.42 10.38 10.82
CA GLU A 99 1.52 9.21 9.94
C GLU A 99 2.31 9.53 8.66
N TYR A 100 2.21 10.76 8.13
CA TYR A 100 3.05 11.23 7.04
C TYR A 100 4.55 11.12 7.38
N ARG A 101 4.93 11.53 8.58
CA ARG A 101 6.32 11.42 9.07
C ARG A 101 6.72 9.98 9.39
N ASP A 102 5.79 9.19 9.91
CA ASP A 102 6.02 7.77 10.17
C ASP A 102 6.32 7.00 8.87
N VAL A 103 5.68 7.36 7.76
CA VAL A 103 5.99 6.83 6.41
C VAL A 103 7.41 7.18 5.99
N VAL A 104 7.84 8.44 6.09
CA VAL A 104 9.22 8.86 5.76
C VAL A 104 10.24 8.05 6.59
N ASN A 105 10.00 7.95 7.90
CA ASN A 105 10.85 7.19 8.81
C ASN A 105 10.89 5.69 8.48
N ALA A 106 9.74 5.12 8.09
CA ALA A 106 9.64 3.72 7.70
C ALA A 106 10.43 3.46 6.40
N ILE A 107 10.34 4.34 5.41
CA ILE A 107 11.12 4.26 4.17
C ILE A 107 12.62 4.37 4.45
N ALA A 108 13.05 5.35 5.24
CA ALA A 108 14.45 5.53 5.60
C ALA A 108 15.06 4.24 6.20
N GLN A 109 14.32 3.60 7.12
CA GLN A 109 14.78 2.38 7.79
C GLN A 109 14.70 1.15 6.89
N SER A 110 13.67 1.06 6.05
CA SER A 110 13.46 -0.03 5.11
C SER A 110 14.51 -0.01 3.99
N TYR A 111 14.73 1.15 3.39
CA TYR A 111 15.71 1.34 2.31
C TYR A 111 17.15 1.05 2.78
N LYS A 112 17.51 1.45 4.02
CA LYS A 112 18.80 1.10 4.63
C LYS A 112 19.02 -0.41 4.73
N ARG A 113 17.96 -1.19 4.95
CA ARG A 113 18.01 -2.67 5.02
C ARG A 113 17.96 -3.32 3.65
N TRP A 114 17.17 -2.75 2.74
CA TRP A 114 16.88 -3.31 1.44
C TRP A 114 16.65 -2.23 0.38
N ALA A 115 17.75 -1.72 -0.17
CA ALA A 115 17.74 -0.61 -1.13
C ALA A 115 17.23 -0.99 -2.53
N THR A 116 17.11 -2.28 -2.84
CA THR A 116 16.67 -2.75 -4.17
C THR A 116 15.18 -3.13 -4.21
N GLY A 117 14.46 -2.99 -3.10
CA GLY A 117 13.02 -3.21 -3.05
C GLY A 117 12.25 -2.12 -3.78
N ILE A 118 11.06 -2.47 -4.27
CA ILE A 118 10.10 -1.46 -4.76
C ILE A 118 9.21 -1.09 -3.58
N TYR A 119 9.12 0.20 -3.29
CA TYR A 119 8.25 0.76 -2.27
C TYR A 119 7.19 1.60 -2.96
N ALA A 120 5.92 1.23 -2.79
CA ALA A 120 4.77 1.99 -3.24
C ALA A 120 4.07 2.58 -2.01
N ILE A 121 3.88 3.89 -2.00
CA ILE A 121 3.26 4.62 -0.90
C ILE A 121 2.00 5.24 -1.48
N TRP A 122 0.86 4.95 -0.86
CA TRP A 122 -0.37 5.68 -1.15
C TRP A 122 -0.48 6.85 -0.19
N TYR A 123 -0.93 8.02 -0.64
CA TYR A 123 -1.21 9.15 0.24
C TYR A 123 -2.39 10.02 -0.25
N PRO A 124 -3.24 10.50 0.67
CA PRO A 124 -4.34 11.40 0.33
C PRO A 124 -3.92 12.86 0.40
N VAL A 125 -4.28 13.67 -0.60
CA VAL A 125 -4.06 15.12 -0.55
C VAL A 125 -5.30 15.79 0.06
N VAL A 126 -5.31 15.85 1.38
CA VAL A 126 -6.30 16.60 2.18
C VAL A 126 -5.76 17.98 2.55
N ASN A 127 -4.47 18.04 2.90
CA ASN A 127 -3.74 19.28 3.18
C ASN A 127 -2.41 19.23 2.42
N ARG A 128 -2.24 20.13 1.46
CA ARG A 128 -1.04 20.15 0.59
C ARG A 128 0.25 20.30 1.42
N TYR A 129 0.20 21.04 2.53
CA TYR A 129 1.37 21.22 3.40
C TYR A 129 1.90 19.92 4.01
N ASP A 130 1.01 19.00 4.41
CA ASP A 130 1.42 17.71 4.99
C ASP A 130 2.08 16.81 3.93
N ILE A 131 1.63 16.93 2.68
CA ILE A 131 2.22 16.24 1.54
C ILE A 131 3.59 16.83 1.20
N ASP A 132 3.70 18.16 1.16
CA ASP A 132 4.97 18.83 0.90
C ASP A 132 6.01 18.47 1.97
N ASP A 133 5.67 18.47 3.27
CA ASP A 133 6.55 18.00 4.38
C ASP A 133 6.98 16.53 4.19
N MET A 134 6.05 15.67 3.74
CA MET A 134 6.37 14.27 3.45
C MET A 134 7.32 14.12 2.26
N LEU A 135 7.08 14.85 1.16
CA LEU A 135 7.90 14.80 -0.05
C LEU A 135 9.30 15.38 0.19
N GLU A 136 9.40 16.52 0.87
CA GLU A 136 10.68 17.09 1.32
C GLU A 136 11.42 16.11 2.24
N GLY A 137 10.69 15.46 3.15
CA GLY A 137 11.22 14.41 4.02
C GLY A 137 11.80 13.24 3.23
N LEU A 138 11.11 12.77 2.18
CA LEU A 138 11.58 11.69 1.31
C LEU A 138 12.79 12.10 0.46
N GLU A 139 12.79 13.32 -0.08
CA GLU A 139 13.93 13.86 -0.83
C GLU A 139 15.18 14.00 0.06
N GLY A 140 14.99 14.46 1.30
CA GLY A 140 16.04 14.59 2.31
C GLY A 140 16.73 13.27 2.69
N LEU A 141 16.13 12.12 2.38
CA LEU A 141 16.76 10.81 2.58
C LEU A 141 17.87 10.51 1.56
N GLY A 142 17.96 11.29 0.47
CA GLY A 142 18.94 11.07 -0.61
C GLY A 142 18.67 9.81 -1.43
N ILE A 143 17.47 9.23 -1.33
CA ILE A 143 17.05 8.08 -2.12
C ILE A 143 16.83 8.52 -3.56
N ARG A 144 17.39 7.75 -4.50
CA ARG A 144 17.28 8.01 -5.94
C ARG A 144 16.11 7.21 -6.51
N LYS A 145 15.62 7.61 -7.69
CA LYS A 145 14.57 6.90 -8.44
C LYS A 145 13.23 6.85 -7.70
N ILE A 146 12.83 7.98 -7.14
CA ILE A 146 11.47 8.19 -6.63
C ILE A 146 10.61 8.68 -7.80
N LEU A 147 9.45 8.05 -7.98
CA LEU A 147 8.43 8.45 -8.94
C LEU A 147 7.18 8.86 -8.17
N GLN A 148 6.63 10.03 -8.49
CA GLN A 148 5.38 10.53 -7.95
C GLN A 148 4.31 10.45 -9.04
N ILE A 149 3.14 9.90 -8.71
CA ILE A 149 2.00 9.79 -9.62
C ILE A 149 0.78 10.29 -8.86
N GLU A 150 0.24 11.45 -9.22
CA GLU A 150 -0.96 12.00 -8.59
C GLU A 150 -2.14 12.04 -9.56
N LEU A 151 -3.33 11.79 -9.03
CA LEU A 151 -4.61 11.97 -9.71
C LEU A 151 -5.46 12.99 -8.93
N GLY A 152 -5.67 14.15 -9.55
CA GLY A 152 -6.60 15.17 -9.06
C GLY A 152 -7.99 15.01 -9.66
N VAL A 153 -9.01 14.91 -8.80
CA VAL A 153 -10.42 14.93 -9.23
C VAL A 153 -10.98 16.35 -9.31
N SER A 154 -10.37 17.29 -8.59
CA SER A 154 -10.69 18.72 -8.58
C SER A 154 -9.44 19.53 -8.20
N PRO A 155 -9.40 20.86 -8.47
CA PRO A 155 -8.31 21.72 -7.97
C PRO A 155 -8.15 21.66 -6.45
N ASP A 156 -6.97 22.02 -5.95
CA ASP A 156 -6.70 22.11 -4.51
C ASP A 156 -7.62 23.14 -3.86
N THR A 157 -8.20 22.76 -2.72
CA THR A 157 -9.05 23.63 -1.91
C THR A 157 -8.63 23.54 -0.45
N ASN A 158 -8.73 24.65 0.27
CA ASN A 158 -8.56 24.67 1.74
C ASN A 158 -9.83 24.20 2.48
N GLU A 159 -10.84 23.72 1.75
CA GLU A 159 -12.08 23.18 2.29
C GLU A 159 -11.90 21.70 2.67
N ARG A 160 -12.75 21.19 3.56
CA ARG A 160 -12.68 19.79 4.00
C ARG A 160 -13.00 18.86 2.82
N GLY A 161 -12.05 18.01 2.44
CA GLY A 161 -12.24 16.97 1.43
C GLY A 161 -10.93 16.53 0.80
N MET A 162 -10.90 15.32 0.24
CA MET A 162 -9.75 14.84 -0.53
C MET A 162 -9.93 15.27 -1.99
N THR A 163 -9.04 16.13 -2.48
CA THR A 163 -9.10 16.67 -3.86
C THR A 163 -8.18 15.93 -4.83
N HIS A 164 -7.07 15.41 -4.30
CA HIS A 164 -6.10 14.58 -5.02
C HIS A 164 -5.70 13.37 -4.19
N LEU A 165 -5.15 12.37 -4.87
CA LEU A 165 -4.47 11.23 -4.25
C LEU A 165 -3.20 10.89 -5.04
N GLY A 166 -2.21 10.31 -4.38
CA GLY A 166 -0.97 9.82 -4.98
C GLY A 166 -0.57 8.44 -4.49
#